data_AF-A0A3N5FBS5-F1
#
_entry.id   AF-A0A3N5FBS5-F1
#
_cell.length_a   1.000
_cell.length_b   1.000
_cell.length_c   1.000
_cell.angle_alpha   90.00
_cell.angle_beta   90.00
_cell.angle_gamma   90.00
#
_symmetry.space_group_name_H-M   'P 1'
#
loop_
_entity.id
_entity.type
_entity.pdbx_description
1 polymer ?
#
loop_
_entity_poly.entity_id
_entity_poly.type
_entity_poly.pdbx_seq_one_letter_code
_entity_poly.pdbx_strand_id
1 'polypeptide(L)'
;MNKEYKLIEKNFELSAEFSRYLFEHPELSSRIPSDSELVLVPEFDMELREFNLSLGKRIESEGDKVTYIVIKNIHPKSYSRLTDVELKMVTKC
;
A
#
# COMPACT_ATOMS: atom_id res chain seq x y z
N MET A 1 1.80 -3.48 -23.31
CA MET A 1 2.39 -3.70 -21.97
C MET A 1 1.76 -4.95 -21.38
N ASN A 2 2.55 -5.94 -20.93
CA ASN A 2 2.00 -7.20 -20.40
C ASN A 2 1.21 -6.92 -19.11
N LYS A 3 0.01 -7.48 -18.98
CA LYS A 3 -0.88 -7.32 -17.83
C LYS A 3 -0.18 -7.69 -16.51
N GLU A 4 0.60 -8.77 -16.53
CA GLU A 4 1.37 -9.25 -15.39
C GLU A 4 2.40 -8.21 -14.91
N TYR A 5 3.10 -7.58 -15.85
CA TYR A 5 4.08 -6.53 -15.53
C TYR A 5 3.45 -5.35 -14.78
N LYS A 6 2.22 -4.96 -15.15
CA LYS A 6 1.48 -3.88 -14.47
C LYS A 6 1.11 -4.26 -13.02
N LEU A 7 0.78 -5.53 -12.77
CA LEU A 7 0.48 -6.00 -11.41
C LEU A 7 1.73 -6.04 -10.55
N ILE A 8 2.86 -6.47 -11.12
CA ILE A 8 4.16 -6.46 -10.44
C ILE A 8 4.55 -5.01 -10.07
N GLU A 9 4.43 -4.07 -11.00
CA GLU A 9 4.74 -2.65 -10.75
C GLU A 9 3.88 -2.08 -9.61
N LYS A 10 2.56 -2.34 -9.62
CA LYS A 10 1.67 -1.91 -8.54
C LYS A 10 2.04 -2.54 -7.19
N ASN A 11 2.37 -3.83 -7.15
CA ASN A 11 2.81 -4.50 -5.92
C ASN A 11 4.14 -3.96 -5.39
N PHE A 12 5.06 -3.61 -6.28
CA PHE A 12 6.32 -2.99 -5.90
C PHE A 12 6.09 -1.61 -5.28
N GLU A 13 5.25 -0.78 -5.89
CA GLU A 13 4.87 0.53 -5.34
C GLU A 13 4.18 0.38 -3.98
N LEU A 14 3.19 -0.50 -3.87
CA LEU A 14 2.45 -0.74 -2.63
C LEU A 14 3.36 -1.27 -1.51
N SER A 15 4.31 -2.16 -1.83
CA SER A 15 5.30 -2.66 -0.89
C SER A 15 6.24 -1.57 -0.38
N ALA A 16 6.65 -0.66 -1.26
CA ALA A 16 7.48 0.48 -0.86
C ALA A 16 6.75 1.44 0.08
N GLU A 17 5.47 1.73 -0.19
CA GLU A 17 4.65 2.54 0.71
C GLU A 17 4.35 1.84 2.03
N PHE A 18 4.05 0.54 2.01
CA PHE A 18 3.84 -0.22 3.24
C PHE A 18 5.10 -0.25 4.11
N SER A 19 6.28 -0.37 3.50
CA SER A 19 7.55 -0.29 4.21
C SER A 19 7.73 1.07 4.89
N ARG A 20 7.41 2.18 4.21
CA ARG A 20 7.40 3.53 4.81
C ARG A 20 6.43 3.62 5.99
N TYR A 21 5.22 3.11 5.82
CA TYR A 21 4.21 3.08 6.88
C TYR A 21 4.70 2.35 8.13
N LEU A 22 5.38 1.20 7.98
CA LEU A 22 5.92 0.46 9.13
C LEU A 22 7.01 1.22 9.90
N PHE A 23 7.78 2.10 9.25
CA PHE A 23 8.74 2.97 9.94
C PHE A 23 8.05 4.01 10.83
N GLU A 24 6.91 4.52 10.40
CA GLU A 24 6.09 5.47 11.17
C GLU A 24 5.23 4.78 12.25
N HIS A 25 5.01 3.47 12.10
CA HIS A 25 4.15 2.64 12.95
C HIS A 25 4.85 1.38 13.49
N PRO A 26 5.89 1.53 14.35
CA PRO A 26 6.67 0.39 14.87
C PRO A 26 5.82 -0.62 15.67
N GLU A 27 4.72 -0.17 16.28
CA GLU A 27 3.76 -1.03 16.98
C GLU A 27 3.12 -2.07 16.05
N LEU A 28 2.89 -1.72 14.79
CA LEU A 28 2.35 -2.65 13.81
C LEU A 28 3.44 -3.62 13.35
N SER A 29 4.65 -3.12 13.07
CA SER A 29 5.79 -3.95 12.67
C SER A 29 6.08 -5.05 13.69
N SER A 30 6.02 -4.73 14.99
CA SER A 30 6.26 -5.69 16.08
C SER A 30 5.23 -6.83 16.16
N ARG A 31 4.06 -6.68 15.53
CA ARG A 31 2.96 -7.66 15.55
C ARG A 31 2.98 -8.59 14.34
N ILE A 32 3.79 -8.30 13.32
CA ILE A 32 3.89 -9.12 12.12
C ILE A 32 4.73 -10.37 12.42
N PRO A 33 4.20 -11.59 12.23
CA PRO A 33 4.96 -12.82 12.44
C PRO A 33 6.13 -12.91 11.45
N SER A 34 7.33 -13.16 11.97
CA SER A 34 8.56 -13.30 11.16
C SER A 34 8.60 -14.61 10.36
N ASP A 35 7.74 -15.57 10.68
CA ASP A 35 7.66 -16.90 10.06
C ASP A 35 6.48 -17.01 9.08
N SER A 36 6.08 -15.90 8.46
CA SER A 36 4.97 -15.87 7.51
C SER A 36 5.29 -15.03 6.27
N GLU A 37 4.78 -15.48 5.13
CA GLU A 37 4.78 -14.71 3.89
C GLU A 37 3.74 -13.59 3.97
N LEU A 38 4.13 -12.38 3.58
CA LEU A 38 3.27 -11.20 3.63
C LEU A 38 2.53 -11.02 2.30
N VAL A 39 1.21 -10.96 2.36
CA VAL A 39 0.37 -10.68 1.19
C VAL A 39 -0.40 -9.39 1.42
N LEU A 40 -0.11 -8.38 0.60
CA LEU A 40 -0.80 -7.09 0.65
C LEU A 40 -2.14 -7.18 -0.10
N VAL A 41 -3.24 -6.80 0.55
CA VAL A 41 -4.61 -6.92 0.02
C VAL A 41 -5.23 -5.52 -0.03
N PRO A 42 -5.09 -4.79 -1.16
CA PRO A 42 -5.65 -3.45 -1.30
C PRO A 42 -7.15 -3.50 -1.61
N GLU A 43 -8.01 -2.90 -0.77
CA GLU A 43 -9.46 -2.85 -1.03
C GLU A 43 -9.82 -1.88 -2.16
N PHE A 44 -8.96 -0.90 -2.44
CA PHE A 44 -9.14 0.13 -3.45
C PHE A 44 -8.71 -0.30 -4.88
N ASP A 45 -8.07 -1.47 -5.03
CA ASP A 45 -7.66 -2.02 -6.33
C ASP A 45 -8.13 -3.48 -6.44
N MET A 46 -9.36 -3.68 -6.93
CA MET A 46 -9.98 -5.00 -7.04
C MET A 46 -9.16 -5.99 -7.86
N GLU A 47 -8.50 -5.53 -8.92
CA GLU A 47 -7.71 -6.41 -9.78
C GLU A 47 -6.47 -6.94 -9.04
N LEU A 48 -5.75 -6.03 -8.37
CA LEU A 48 -4.58 -6.39 -7.58
C LEU A 48 -4.95 -7.24 -6.36
N ARG A 49 -6.10 -6.94 -5.73
CA ARG A 49 -6.66 -7.71 -4.63
C ARG A 49 -6.87 -9.17 -5.00
N GLU A 50 -7.62 -9.44 -6.07
CA GLU A 50 -7.92 -10.82 -6.47
C GLU A 50 -6.66 -11.58 -6.85
N PHE A 51 -5.71 -10.92 -7.52
CA PHE A 51 -4.41 -11.50 -7.84
C PHE A 51 -3.64 -11.88 -6.57
N ASN A 52 -3.49 -10.95 -5.63
CA ASN A 52 -2.75 -11.20 -4.39
C ASN A 52 -3.42 -12.24 -3.49
N LEU A 53 -4.75 -12.25 -3.41
CA LEU A 53 -5.50 -13.30 -2.70
C LEU A 53 -5.31 -14.67 -3.33
N SER A 54 -5.26 -14.77 -4.67
CA SER A 54 -4.98 -16.03 -5.35
C SER A 54 -3.56 -16.54 -5.07
N LEU A 55 -2.59 -15.62 -4.97
CA LEU A 55 -1.21 -15.92 -4.60
C LEU A 55 -1.12 -16.43 -3.16
N GLY A 56 -1.75 -15.74 -2.20
CA GLY A 56 -1.80 -16.15 -0.80
C GLY A 56 -2.39 -17.55 -0.63
N LYS A 57 -3.52 -17.84 -1.29
CA LYS A 57 -4.15 -19.17 -1.27
C LYS A 57 -3.24 -20.27 -1.82
N ARG A 58 -2.42 -19.95 -2.83
CA ARG A 58 -1.45 -20.90 -3.38
C ARG A 58 -0.35 -21.21 -2.36
N ILE A 59 0.20 -20.19 -1.71
CA ILE A 59 1.21 -20.33 -0.65
C ILE A 59 0.64 -21.14 0.53
N GLU A 60 -0.60 -20.85 0.94
CA GLU A 60 -1.30 -21.64 1.97
C GLU A 60 -1.45 -23.11 1.56
N SER A 61 -1.73 -23.39 0.29
CA SER A 61 -1.86 -24.77 -0.23
C SER A 61 -0.52 -25.52 -0.30
N GLU A 62 0.60 -24.79 -0.37
CA GLU A 62 1.96 -25.33 -0.34
C GLU A 62 2.44 -25.63 1.10
N GLY A 63 1.67 -25.19 2.10
CA GLY A 63 1.90 -25.47 3.53
C GLY A 63 2.57 -24.34 4.30
N ASP A 64 2.85 -23.22 3.64
CA ASP A 64 3.47 -22.05 4.25
C ASP A 64 2.43 -21.15 4.95
N LYS A 65 2.86 -20.42 5.97
CA LYS A 65 2.01 -19.47 6.69
C LYS A 65 1.93 -18.17 5.92
N VAL A 66 0.71 -17.63 5.79
CA VAL A 66 0.48 -16.34 5.13
C VAL A 66 -0.13 -15.35 6.10
N THR A 67 0.43 -14.14 6.14
CA THR A 67 -0.15 -12.99 6.83
C THR A 67 -0.73 -12.03 5.80
N TYR A 68 -2.06 -11.88 5.83
CA TYR A 68 -2.78 -10.96 4.96
C TYR A 68 -2.84 -9.56 5.58
N ILE A 69 -2.29 -8.57 4.88
CA ILE A 69 -2.33 -7.16 5.27
C ILE A 69 -3.41 -6.45 4.46
N VAL A 70 -4.54 -6.16 5.09
CA VAL A 70 -5.66 -5.47 4.42
C VAL A 70 -5.42 -3.95 4.42
N ILE A 71 -5.27 -3.39 3.23
CA ILE A 71 -5.01 -1.96 3.03
C ILE A 71 -6.28 -1.32 2.47
N LYS A 72 -6.98 -0.59 3.33
CA LYS A 72 -8.30 -0.02 2.98
C LYS A 72 -8.22 1.12 1.98
N ASN A 73 -7.23 1.99 2.14
CA ASN A 73 -7.03 3.19 1.32
C ASN A 73 -5.55 3.53 1.22
N ILE A 74 -5.19 4.30 0.19
CA ILE A 74 -3.88 4.92 0.03
C ILE A 74 -4.05 6.42 -0.22
N HIS A 75 -3.24 7.22 0.46
CA HIS A 75 -3.21 8.66 0.21
C HIS A 75 -2.63 8.94 -1.19
N PRO A 76 -3.19 9.89 -1.95
CA PRO A 76 -2.55 10.41 -3.16
C PRO A 76 -1.09 10.80 -2.87
N LYS A 77 -0.20 10.55 -3.83
CA LYS A 77 1.24 10.88 -3.75
C LYS A 77 1.53 12.36 -3.47
N SER A 78 0.54 13.23 -3.60
CA SER A 78 0.65 14.65 -3.36
C SER A 78 -0.51 15.18 -2.53
N TYR A 79 -0.17 15.68 -1.36
CA TYR A 79 -0.91 16.76 -0.72
C TYR A 79 -0.02 18.00 -0.65
N SER A 80 -0.65 19.18 -0.62
CA SER A 80 0.06 20.42 -0.41
C SER A 80 0.74 20.41 0.96
N ARG A 81 2.02 20.81 1.03
CA ARG A 81 2.78 20.96 2.28
C ARG A 81 2.63 22.36 2.91
N LEU A 82 1.81 23.22 2.31
CA LEU A 82 1.63 24.59 2.78
C LEU A 82 0.84 24.61 4.09
N THR A 83 1.36 25.27 5.12
CA THR A 83 0.71 25.39 6.44
C THR A 83 0.09 26.75 6.70
N ASP A 84 0.45 27.80 5.94
CA ASP A 84 0.07 29.19 6.22
C ASP A 84 -0.10 30.01 4.94
N VAL A 85 -1.22 29.83 4.24
CA VAL A 85 -1.50 30.53 2.97
C VAL A 85 -2.38 31.75 3.20
N GLU A 86 -1.88 32.94 2.86
CA GLU A 86 -2.63 34.20 2.90
C GLU A 86 -2.93 34.72 1.48
N LEU A 87 -4.17 35.16 1.22
CA LEU A 87 -4.57 35.79 -0.03
C LEU A 87 -4.56 37.33 0.13
N LYS A 88 -3.78 38.04 -0.69
CA LYS A 88 -3.79 39.51 -0.77
C LYS A 88 -4.27 39.99 -2.13
N MET A 89 -5.38 40.73 -2.15
CA MET A 89 -5.90 41.40 -3.34
C MET A 89 -5.45 42.87 -3.31
N VAL A 90 -4.88 43.35 -4.41
CA VAL A 90 -4.50 44.77 -4.55
C VAL A 90 -5.36 45.39 -5.64
N THR A 91 -6.22 46.34 -5.28
CA THR A 91 -6.97 47.14 -6.24
C THR A 91 -6.14 48.38 -6.59
N LYS A 92 -5.84 48.59 -7.87
CA LYS A 92 -5.32 49.87 -8.34
C LYS A 92 -6.49 50.88 -8.37
N CYS A 93 -6.33 51.98 -7.64
CA CYS A 93 -7.13 53.18 -7.82
C CYS A 93 -6.77 53.89 -9.12
#